data_AF-A0A2I2FGB1-F1
#
_entry.id   AF-A0A2I2FGB1-F1
#
_cell.length_a   1.000
_cell.length_b   1.000
_cell.length_c   1.000
_cell.angle_alpha   90.00
_cell.angle_beta   90.00
_cell.angle_gamma   90.00
#
_symmetry.space_group_name_H-M   'P 1'
#
loop_
_entity.id
_entity.type
_entity.pdbx_description
1 polymer ?
#
loop_
_entity_poly.entity_id
_entity_poly.type
_entity_poly.pdbx_seq_one_letter_code
_entity_poly.pdbx_strand_id
1 'polypeptide(L)'
;MLSTSPSSMSTSTNMASTLPGYNDVSGAVIVDWNGLPHFLSPQEEEDRKIQLERAVRERMLGHSTRTDFTWERPYQGTGLPQYSPTQERRRRAKRGSWD
;
A
#
# COMPACT_ATOMS: atom_id res chain seq x y z
N MET A 1 12.94 17.25 37.91
CA MET A 1 13.02 15.92 37.28
C MET A 1 12.80 16.10 35.79
N LEU A 2 13.87 16.21 35.00
CA LEU A 2 13.79 16.25 33.54
C LEU A 2 14.60 15.06 33.02
N SER A 3 13.93 14.02 32.53
CA SER A 3 14.57 12.91 31.84
C SER A 3 14.09 12.94 30.40
N THR A 4 14.79 13.70 29.56
CA THR A 4 14.61 13.65 28.11
C THR A 4 15.56 12.58 27.59
N SER A 5 15.03 11.40 27.32
CA SER A 5 15.76 10.34 26.61
C SER A 5 15.75 10.66 25.11
N PRO A 6 16.90 10.82 24.45
CA PRO A 6 16.93 10.81 22.99
C PRO A 6 16.78 9.36 22.52
N SER A 7 15.62 9.01 21.97
CA SER A 7 15.46 7.75 21.23
C SER A 7 16.42 7.79 20.03
N SER A 8 17.37 6.87 20.09
CA SER A 8 18.36 6.55 19.06
C SER A 8 17.72 6.40 17.69
N MET A 9 17.97 7.37 16.81
CA MET A 9 17.86 7.18 15.36
C MET A 9 18.94 6.17 14.96
N SER A 10 18.57 4.89 14.89
CA SER A 10 19.36 3.88 14.20
C SER A 10 19.32 4.16 12.71
N THR A 11 20.31 4.91 12.23
CA THR A 11 20.68 5.02 10.81
C THR A 11 21.26 3.69 10.35
N SER A 12 20.39 2.68 10.21
CA SER A 12 20.74 1.45 9.51
C SER A 12 20.84 1.77 8.02
N THR A 13 22.08 2.03 7.59
CA THR A 13 22.52 2.05 6.21
C THR A 13 22.41 0.63 5.65
N ASN A 14 21.20 0.27 5.27
CA ASN A 14 20.91 -0.88 4.43
C ASN A 14 20.14 -0.32 3.24
N MET A 15 20.58 -0.58 2.02
CA MET A 15 19.87 -0.20 0.78
C MET A 15 18.62 -1.10 0.61
N ALA A 16 17.82 -1.21 1.68
CA ALA A 16 16.67 -2.07 1.85
C ALA A 16 15.50 -1.16 2.21
N SER A 17 14.66 -0.87 1.22
CA SER A 17 13.40 -0.12 1.28
C SER A 17 13.41 1.13 2.17
N THR A 18 13.36 2.32 1.55
CA THR A 18 13.05 3.62 2.19
C THR A 18 11.66 3.68 2.86
N LEU A 19 10.98 2.54 3.00
CA LEU A 19 9.66 2.40 3.58
C LEU A 19 9.80 1.98 5.04
N PRO A 20 9.07 2.63 5.96
CA PRO A 20 9.00 2.19 7.35
C PRO A 20 8.57 0.73 7.45
N GLY A 21 9.09 0.00 8.44
CA GLY A 21 8.59 -1.33 8.76
C GLY A 21 7.12 -1.25 9.21
N TYR A 22 6.39 -2.36 9.09
CA TYR A 22 4.96 -2.43 9.39
C TYR A 22 4.60 -1.97 10.81
N ASN A 23 5.50 -2.21 11.78
CA ASN A 23 5.29 -1.85 13.19
C ASN A 23 5.94 -0.52 13.60
N ASP A 24 6.65 0.15 12.68
CA ASP A 24 7.44 1.35 13.00
C ASP A 24 6.62 2.64 12.90
N VAL A 25 5.37 2.54 12.45
CA VAL A 25 4.49 3.68 12.19
C VAL A 25 3.11 3.47 12.80
N SER A 26 2.64 4.49 13.52
CA SER A 26 1.27 4.59 14.03
C SER A 26 0.51 5.55 13.13
N GLY A 27 -0.53 5.07 12.44
CA GLY A 27 -1.36 5.85 11.51
C GLY A 27 -1.35 5.32 10.07
N ALA A 28 -2.14 5.95 9.20
CA ALA A 28 -2.23 5.57 7.79
C ALA A 28 -1.05 6.11 6.99
N VAL A 29 -0.23 5.19 6.48
CA VAL A 29 0.91 5.49 5.61
C VAL A 29 0.69 4.81 4.26
N ILE A 30 0.88 5.56 3.19
CA ILE A 30 0.88 5.05 1.83
C ILE A 30 2.24 5.24 1.18
N VAL A 31 2.49 4.54 0.09
CA VAL A 31 3.63 4.83 -0.80
C VAL A 31 3.12 5.71 -1.93
N ASP A 32 3.69 6.91 -2.04
CA ASP A 32 3.32 7.83 -3.12
C ASP A 32 4.03 7.46 -4.43
N TRP A 33 3.66 8.11 -5.53
CA TRP A 33 4.19 7.85 -6.88
C TRP A 33 5.72 7.98 -6.96
N ASN A 34 6.33 8.77 -6.08
CA ASN A 34 7.79 8.96 -5.97
C ASN A 34 8.48 7.82 -5.20
N GLY A 35 7.74 6.81 -4.74
CA GLY A 35 8.25 5.69 -3.95
C GLY A 35 8.56 6.03 -2.49
N LEU A 36 8.20 7.23 -2.03
CA LEU A 36 8.40 7.68 -0.66
C LEU A 36 7.15 7.45 0.18
N PRO A 37 7.31 7.20 1.50
CA PRO A 37 6.18 7.12 2.41
C PRO A 37 5.50 8.49 2.53
N HIS A 38 4.18 8.52 2.35
CA HIS A 38 3.32 9.67 2.60
C HIS A 38 2.38 9.36 3.75
N PHE A 39 2.43 10.21 4.77
CA PHE A 39 1.64 10.09 5.99
C PHE A 39 0.35 10.88 5.83
N LEU A 40 -0.78 10.19 5.92
CA LEU A 40 -2.07 10.82 5.76
C LEU A 40 -2.48 11.52 7.06
N SER A 41 -3.05 12.71 6.93
CA SER A 41 -3.82 13.29 8.04
C SER A 41 -5.13 12.52 8.26
N PRO A 42 -5.74 12.54 9.45
CA PRO A 42 -7.02 11.87 9.69
C PRO A 42 -8.13 12.27 8.70
N GLN A 43 -8.20 13.56 8.36
CA GLN A 43 -9.17 14.05 7.37
C GLN A 43 -8.87 13.51 5.96
N GLU A 44 -7.59 13.51 5.57
CA GLU A 44 -7.16 12.99 4.26
C GLU A 44 -7.45 11.49 4.13
N GLU A 45 -7.28 10.72 5.20
CA GLU A 45 -7.65 9.30 5.24
C GLU A 45 -9.16 9.11 5.01
N GLU A 46 -10.00 9.88 5.70
CA GLU A 46 -11.46 9.83 5.54
C GLU A 46 -11.91 10.20 4.12
N ASP A 47 -11.37 11.29 3.58
CA ASP A 47 -11.71 11.76 2.24
C ASP A 47 -11.36 10.71 1.18
N ARG A 48 -10.19 10.08 1.31
CA ARG A 48 -9.75 9.00 0.40
C ARG A 48 -10.63 7.76 0.53
N LYS A 49 -11.05 7.42 1.74
CA LYS A 49 -11.97 6.30 1.98
C LYS A 49 -13.30 6.53 1.28
N ILE A 50 -13.90 7.72 1.43
CA ILE A 50 -15.18 8.07 0.78
C ILE A 50 -15.04 8.00 -0.75
N GLN A 51 -13.94 8.52 -1.29
CA GLN A 51 -13.66 8.46 -2.73
C GLN A 51 -13.55 7.01 -3.23
N LEU A 52 -12.84 6.16 -2.50
CA LEU A 52 -12.69 4.75 -2.84
C LEU A 52 -14.02 4.00 -2.77
N GLU A 53 -14.81 4.20 -1.72
CA GLU A 53 -16.12 3.56 -1.57
C GLU A 53 -17.06 3.94 -2.71
N ARG A 54 -17.06 5.22 -3.13
CA ARG A 54 -17.81 5.67 -4.29
C ARG A 54 -17.35 4.97 -5.57
N ALA A 55 -16.05 4.92 -5.82
CA ALA A 55 -15.46 4.26 -6.98
C ALA A 55 -15.83 2.77 -7.05
N VAL A 56 -15.75 2.07 -5.91
CA VAL A 56 -16.12 0.67 -5.79
C VAL A 56 -17.61 0.48 -6.09
N ARG A 57 -18.48 1.31 -5.52
CA ARG A 57 -19.93 1.23 -5.75
C ARG A 57 -20.28 1.44 -7.22
N GLU A 58 -19.71 2.46 -7.85
CA GLU A 58 -19.91 2.74 -9.28
C GLU A 58 -19.43 1.56 -10.14
N ARG A 59 -18.27 0.98 -9.81
CA ARG A 59 -17.73 -0.20 -10.49
C ARG A 59 -18.62 -1.43 -10.31
N MET A 60 -19.17 -1.64 -9.12
CA MET A 60 -20.09 -2.76 -8.83
C MET A 60 -21.41 -2.62 -9.59
N LEU A 61 -21.85 -1.40 -9.89
CA LEU A 61 -23.00 -1.12 -10.75
C LEU A 61 -22.70 -1.28 -12.26
N GLY A 62 -21.46 -1.66 -12.62
CA GLY A 62 -21.06 -1.86 -13.99
C GLY A 62 -20.78 -0.57 -14.76
N HIS A 63 -20.68 0.58 -14.08
CA HIS A 63 -20.31 1.82 -14.75
C HIS A 63 -18.86 1.76 -15.24
N SER A 64 -18.61 2.26 -16.45
CA SER A 64 -17.26 2.38 -17.02
C SER A 64 -16.49 3.60 -16.51
N THR A 65 -17.09 4.40 -15.62
CA THR A 65 -16.47 5.60 -15.06
C THR A 65 -15.20 5.20 -14.32
N ARG A 66 -14.06 5.72 -14.79
CA ARG A 66 -12.80 5.63 -14.05
C ARG A 66 -12.81 6.77 -13.04
N THR A 67 -12.70 6.44 -11.76
CA THR A 67 -12.46 7.47 -10.74
C THR A 67 -11.00 7.87 -10.82
N ASP A 68 -10.75 9.15 -11.09
CA ASP A 68 -9.39 9.67 -11.13
C ASP A 68 -8.87 9.83 -9.70
N PHE A 69 -7.93 8.97 -9.33
CA PHE A 69 -7.22 9.08 -8.07
C PHE A 69 -5.97 9.95 -8.24
N THR A 70 -5.78 10.92 -7.37
CA THR A 70 -4.62 11.82 -7.42
C THR A 70 -3.28 11.09 -7.21
N TRP A 71 -3.30 9.96 -6.52
CA TRP A 71 -2.16 9.05 -6.33
C TRP A 71 -1.95 8.10 -7.53
N GLU A 72 -2.93 7.98 -8.42
CA GLU A 72 -2.83 7.21 -9.66
C GLU A 72 -2.26 8.11 -10.76
N ARG A 73 -0.95 8.37 -10.73
CA ARG A 73 -0.27 8.94 -11.90
C ARG A 73 0.10 7.84 -12.90
N PRO A 74 0.09 8.13 -14.21
CA PRO A 74 0.53 7.17 -15.22
C PRO A 74 1.96 6.75 -14.90
N TYR A 75 2.12 5.46 -14.58
CA TYR A 75 3.40 4.87 -14.27
C TYR A 75 4.31 4.95 -15.50
N GLN A 76 5.42 5.70 -15.41
CA GLN A 76 6.37 5.93 -16.51
C GLN A 76 7.51 4.88 -16.56
N GLY A 77 7.42 3.80 -15.79
CA GLY A 77 8.45 2.75 -15.71
C GLY A 77 8.13 1.48 -16.49
N THR A 78 9.04 0.50 -16.44
CA THR A 78 8.79 -0.88 -16.90
C THR A 78 7.72 -1.50 -16.01
N GLY A 79 6.55 -1.84 -16.57
CA GLY A 79 5.37 -2.28 -15.82
C GLY A 79 5.67 -3.29 -14.70
N LEU A 80 4.88 -3.24 -13.63
CA LEU A 80 5.03 -4.17 -12.51
C LEU A 80 5.08 -5.63 -13.03
N PRO A 81 5.96 -6.47 -12.47
CA PRO A 81 6.09 -7.85 -12.91
C PRO A 81 4.73 -8.54 -12.82
N GLN A 82 4.41 -9.34 -13.83
CA GLN A 82 3.15 -10.08 -13.87
C GLN A 82 3.04 -10.95 -12.62
N TYR A 83 1.99 -10.75 -11.84
CA TYR A 83 1.75 -11.50 -10.62
C TYR A 83 1.49 -12.97 -10.97
N SER A 84 2.49 -13.83 -10.83
CA SER A 84 2.32 -15.27 -10.93
C SER A 84 2.03 -15.84 -9.54
N PRO A 85 1.01 -16.69 -9.34
CA PRO A 85 0.79 -17.35 -8.07
C PRO A 85 2.07 -18.10 -7.64
N THR A 86 2.50 -17.90 -6.40
CA THR A 86 3.64 -18.62 -5.84
C THR A 86 3.46 -20.13 -6.01
N GLN A 87 4.54 -20.85 -6.31
CA GLN A 87 4.48 -22.30 -6.52
C GLN A 87 3.86 -23.04 -5.32
N GLU A 88 4.00 -22.48 -4.11
CA GLU A 88 3.33 -22.90 -2.87
C GLU A 88 1.81 -23.04 -3.03
N ARG A 89 1.15 -22.02 -3.62
CA ARG A 89 -0.30 -22.03 -3.90
C ARG A 89 -0.69 -23.11 -4.90
N ARG A 90 0.15 -23.37 -5.90
CA ARG A 90 -0.09 -24.44 -6.90
C ARG A 90 0.02 -25.83 -6.28
N ARG A 91 0.96 -26.03 -5.35
CA ARG A 91 1.13 -27.30 -4.63
C ARG A 91 -0.05 -27.58 -3.69
N ARG A 92 -0.58 -26.57 -3.01
CA ARG A 92 -1.80 -26.70 -2.17
C ARG A 92 -3.05 -27.01 -2.99
N ALA A 93 -3.25 -26.32 -4.12
CA ALA A 93 -4.38 -26.59 -5.02
C ALA A 93 -4.35 -28.03 -5.56
N LYS A 94 -3.15 -28.57 -5.85
CA LYS A 94 -2.98 -29.95 -6.33
C LYS A 94 -3.16 -31.02 -5.24
N ARG A 95 -3.08 -30.66 -3.96
CA ARG A 95 -3.32 -31.58 -2.82
C ARG A 95 -4.76 -31.54 -2.29
N GLY A 96 -5.56 -30.56 -2.69
CA GLY A 96 -6.96 -30.42 -2.28
C GLY A 96 -7.98 -31.02 -3.24
N SER A 97 -7.53 -31.70 -4.31
CA SER A 97 -8.40 -32.43 -5.23
C SER A 97 -8.80 -33.75 -4.57
N TRP A 98 -9.85 -33.72 -3.76
CA TRP A 98 -10.57 -34.93 -3.37
C TRP A 98 -11.67 -35.14 -4.41
N ASP A 99 -11.53 -36.21 -5.20
CA ASP A 99 -12.66 -36.89 -5.84
C ASP A 99 -13.60 -37.47 -4.78
#